data_AF-A0A673JU88-F1
#
_entry.id   AF-A0A673JU88-F1
#
_cell.length_a   1.000
_cell.length_b   1.000
_cell.length_c   1.000
_cell.angle_alpha   90.00
_cell.angle_beta   90.00
_cell.angle_gamma   90.00
#
_symmetry.space_group_name_H-M   'P 1'
#
loop_
_entity.id
_entity.type
_entity.pdbx_description
1 polymer ?
#
loop_
_entity_poly.entity_id
_entity_poly.type
_entity_poly.pdbx_seq_one_letter_code
_entity_poly.pdbx_strand_id
1 'polypeptide(L)'
;MLVGRFSYDFMSTPDTQIEEVDLSGTLINHNGLENLVNQNKLQTLSLPGCPEVDDWFLARLHVFGESLLELDLSHCSRITVGGLTALQNLRKLKRLDISGLPQLQNPGLVWILLEEILPHCRVTGAEYEQGLIQPDSQEQTEDHHEERPITVVCNRL
;
A
#
# COMPACT_ATOMS: atom_id res chain seq x y z
N MET A 1 11.07 14.41 15.08
CA MET A 1 12.20 14.84 14.22
C MET A 1 12.18 13.92 13.02
N LEU A 2 11.52 14.34 11.93
CA LEU A 2 11.42 13.52 10.72
C LEU A 2 12.67 13.76 9.88
N VAL A 3 13.54 12.74 9.80
CA VAL A 3 14.69 12.75 8.90
C VAL A 3 14.25 11.98 7.65
N GLY A 4 13.69 12.73 6.72
CA GLY A 4 13.42 12.31 5.35
C GLY A 4 13.62 13.53 4.48
N ARG A 5 14.38 13.41 3.39
CA ARG A 5 14.61 14.52 2.46
C ARG A 5 13.36 14.77 1.61
N PHE A 6 12.38 15.44 2.21
CA PHE A 6 11.37 16.14 1.43
C PHE A 6 12.09 17.09 0.46
N SER A 7 11.83 16.97 -0.84
CA SER A 7 12.16 18.06 -1.75
C SER A 7 11.24 19.22 -1.40
N TYR A 8 11.79 20.24 -0.74
CA TYR A 8 11.04 21.36 -0.17
C TYR A 8 10.27 22.19 -1.22
N ASP A 9 10.53 21.98 -2.51
CA ASP A 9 9.83 22.61 -3.62
C ASP A 9 8.31 22.30 -3.62
N PHE A 10 7.88 21.15 -3.10
CA PHE A 10 6.47 20.74 -3.15
C PHE A 10 5.57 21.50 -2.17
N MET A 11 6.10 21.97 -1.04
CA MET A 11 5.34 22.76 -0.06
C MET A 11 5.05 24.20 -0.53
N SER A 12 5.54 24.58 -1.72
CA SER A 12 5.48 25.96 -2.24
C SER A 12 4.28 26.23 -3.17
N THR A 13 3.47 25.22 -3.49
CA THR A 13 2.29 25.35 -4.37
C THR A 13 1.01 24.82 -3.72
N PRO A 14 0.17 25.68 -3.08
CA PRO A 14 -0.99 25.24 -2.31
C PRO A 14 -2.15 24.64 -3.13
N ASP A 15 -2.04 24.61 -4.46
CA ASP A 15 -3.07 24.13 -5.39
C ASP A 15 -2.69 22.84 -6.14
N THR A 16 -1.52 22.25 -5.81
CA THR A 16 -1.05 21.02 -6.46
C THR A 16 -1.63 19.79 -5.77
N GLN A 17 -2.50 19.09 -6.49
CA GLN A 17 -3.08 17.82 -6.05
C GLN A 17 -2.18 16.64 -6.46
N ILE A 18 -1.91 15.76 -5.51
CA ILE A 18 -1.15 14.53 -5.72
C ILE A 18 -2.06 13.48 -6.36
N GLU A 19 -1.57 12.82 -7.41
CA GLU A 19 -2.28 11.72 -8.07
C GLU A 19 -1.62 10.36 -7.79
N GLU A 20 -0.29 10.31 -7.59
CA GLU A 20 0.43 9.08 -7.25
C GLU A 20 1.47 9.35 -6.15
N VAL A 21 1.58 8.43 -5.17
CA VAL A 21 2.64 8.44 -4.15
C VAL A 21 3.28 7.07 -4.06
N ASP A 22 4.61 7.05 -4.13
CA ASP A 22 5.44 5.90 -3.77
C ASP A 22 6.14 6.14 -2.44
N LEU A 23 5.80 5.29 -1.47
CA LEU A 23 6.36 5.23 -0.11
C LEU A 23 7.09 3.90 0.15
N SER A 24 7.46 3.15 -0.90
CA SER A 24 8.21 1.88 -0.84
C SER A 24 9.29 1.88 0.25
N GLY A 25 9.26 0.88 1.14
CA GLY A 25 10.27 0.67 2.19
C GLY A 25 10.34 1.74 3.29
N THR A 26 9.43 2.71 3.32
CA THR A 26 9.44 3.76 4.36
C THR A 26 8.77 3.32 5.67
N LEU A 27 9.06 4.04 6.76
CA LEU A 27 8.42 3.85 8.07
C LEU A 27 7.04 4.54 8.17
N ILE A 28 6.28 4.59 7.06
CA ILE A 28 4.94 5.19 7.05
C ILE A 28 3.97 4.38 7.92
N ASN A 29 3.19 5.08 8.73
CA ASN A 29 2.17 4.50 9.61
C ASN A 29 0.88 5.33 9.58
N HIS A 30 -0.13 4.88 10.32
CA HIS A 30 -1.46 5.51 10.35
C HIS A 30 -1.45 6.99 10.79
N ASN A 31 -0.40 7.48 11.47
CA ASN A 31 -0.25 8.92 11.79
C ASN A 31 0.44 9.67 10.65
N GLY A 32 1.44 9.07 10.00
CA GLY A 32 2.10 9.64 8.82
C GLY A 32 1.13 9.87 7.66
N LEU A 33 0.11 9.01 7.52
CA LEU A 33 -0.96 9.13 6.53
C LEU A 33 -1.78 10.43 6.64
N GLU A 34 -1.76 11.11 7.80
CA GLU A 34 -2.46 12.40 7.98
C GLU A 34 -1.95 13.50 7.05
N ASN A 35 -0.72 13.39 6.55
CA ASN A 35 -0.18 14.33 5.57
C ASN A 35 -0.81 14.18 4.17
N LEU A 36 -1.46 13.06 3.89
CA LEU A 36 -2.08 12.75 2.59
C LEU A 36 -3.60 12.94 2.56
N VAL A 37 -4.29 13.12 3.70
CA VAL A 37 -5.78 13.12 3.76
C VAL A 37 -6.46 14.21 2.93
N ASN A 38 -5.75 15.29 2.57
CA ASN A 38 -6.25 16.38 1.74
C ASN A 38 -5.97 16.18 0.22
N GLN A 39 -5.46 15.01 -0.16
CA GLN A 39 -5.12 14.66 -1.55
C GLN A 39 -6.29 13.93 -2.21
N ASN A 40 -7.35 14.69 -2.48
CA ASN A 40 -8.64 14.22 -2.97
C ASN A 40 -8.57 13.57 -4.38
N LYS A 41 -7.42 13.69 -5.06
CA LYS A 41 -7.15 13.11 -6.38
C LYS A 41 -6.16 11.94 -6.35
N LEU A 42 -5.77 11.44 -5.17
CA LEU A 42 -4.84 10.31 -5.06
C LEU A 42 -5.46 9.05 -5.71
N GLN A 43 -4.86 8.59 -6.80
CA GLN A 43 -5.25 7.43 -7.59
C GLN A 43 -4.37 6.21 -7.30
N THR A 44 -3.07 6.42 -7.08
CA THR A 44 -2.09 5.33 -6.87
C THR A 44 -1.35 5.52 -5.55
N LEU A 45 -1.34 4.48 -4.71
CA LEU A 45 -0.58 4.43 -3.46
C LEU A 45 0.27 3.17 -3.42
N SER A 46 1.59 3.34 -3.50
CA SER A 46 2.58 2.27 -3.43
C SER A 46 3.22 2.23 -2.04
N LEU A 47 3.07 1.10 -1.34
CA LEU A 47 3.59 0.87 0.01
C LEU A 47 4.48 -0.39 0.15
N PRO A 48 5.10 -0.96 -0.91
CA PRO A 48 5.72 -2.27 -0.78
C PRO A 48 6.85 -2.27 0.25
N GLY A 49 6.88 -3.29 1.10
CA GLY A 49 7.89 -3.47 2.14
C GLY A 49 7.85 -2.45 3.30
N CYS A 50 6.76 -1.69 3.49
CA CYS A 50 6.63 -0.76 4.62
C CYS A 50 6.37 -1.52 5.95
N PRO A 51 7.29 -1.51 6.94
CA PRO A 51 7.19 -2.36 8.12
C PRO A 51 6.20 -1.85 9.19
N GLU A 52 5.72 -0.61 9.07
CA GLU A 52 4.78 0.04 10.00
C GLU A 52 3.35 0.19 9.41
N VAL A 53 3.10 -0.38 8.22
CA VAL A 53 1.76 -0.47 7.63
C VAL A 53 1.02 -1.67 8.23
N ASP A 54 -0.06 -1.39 8.93
CA ASP A 54 -0.87 -2.34 9.69
C ASP A 54 -2.38 -2.20 9.42
N ASP A 55 -3.20 -2.99 10.11
CA ASP A 55 -4.67 -2.93 9.99
C ASP A 55 -5.24 -1.53 10.31
N TRP A 56 -4.59 -0.76 11.19
CA TRP A 56 -4.98 0.62 11.51
C TRP A 56 -4.67 1.59 10.38
N PHE A 57 -3.56 1.38 9.67
CA PHE A 57 -3.25 2.12 8.44
C PHE A 57 -4.34 1.87 7.39
N LEU A 58 -4.70 0.60 7.14
CA LEU A 58 -5.75 0.25 6.17
C LEU A 58 -7.12 0.83 6.57
N ALA A 59 -7.46 0.81 7.86
CA ALA A 59 -8.68 1.42 8.39
C ALA A 59 -8.80 2.93 8.08
N ARG A 60 -7.68 3.64 7.88
CA ARG A 60 -7.67 5.07 7.53
C ARG A 60 -7.75 5.34 6.03
N LEU A 61 -7.52 4.36 5.15
CA LEU A 61 -7.56 4.56 3.69
C LEU A 61 -8.96 4.92 3.14
N HIS A 62 -10.03 4.77 3.94
CA HIS A 62 -11.38 5.19 3.58
C HIS A 62 -11.49 6.66 3.11
N VAL A 63 -10.57 7.53 3.53
CA VAL A 63 -10.51 8.95 3.08
C VAL A 63 -10.26 9.07 1.57
N PHE A 64 -9.60 8.08 0.96
CA PHE A 64 -9.35 7.99 -0.48
C PHE A 64 -10.38 7.13 -1.22
N GLY A 65 -11.48 6.73 -0.57
CA GLY A 65 -12.41 5.74 -1.11
C GLY A 65 -13.09 6.13 -2.43
N GLU A 66 -13.14 7.43 -2.72
CA GLU A 66 -13.70 8.01 -3.94
C GLU A 66 -12.62 8.46 -4.96
N SER A 67 -11.33 8.16 -4.73
CA SER A 67 -10.23 8.53 -5.64
C SER A 67 -9.29 7.38 -5.97
N LEU A 68 -8.97 6.52 -5.01
CA LEU A 68 -7.94 5.49 -5.15
C LEU A 68 -8.36 4.39 -6.13
N LEU A 69 -7.48 4.12 -7.10
CA LEU A 69 -7.64 3.12 -8.16
C LEU A 69 -6.66 1.96 -7.98
N GLU A 70 -5.47 2.22 -7.41
CA GLU A 70 -4.37 1.28 -7.31
C GLU A 70 -3.74 1.34 -5.92
N LEU A 71 -3.57 0.17 -5.30
CA LEU A 71 -2.95 0.01 -3.98
C LEU A 71 -2.00 -1.18 -4.00
N ASP A 72 -0.72 -0.94 -3.73
CA ASP A 72 0.29 -1.98 -3.54
C ASP A 72 0.61 -2.11 -2.05
N LEU A 73 0.29 -3.27 -1.46
CA LEU A 73 0.57 -3.61 -0.06
C LEU A 73 1.65 -4.69 0.05
N SER A 74 2.31 -5.06 -1.05
CA SER A 74 3.18 -6.24 -1.08
C SER A 74 4.29 -6.18 -0.02
N HIS A 75 4.63 -7.32 0.57
CA HIS A 75 5.65 -7.46 1.63
C HIS A 75 5.41 -6.63 2.92
N CYS A 76 4.23 -6.03 3.14
CA CYS A 76 3.90 -5.34 4.41
C CYS A 76 3.63 -6.33 5.55
N SER A 77 4.62 -6.57 6.42
CA SER A 77 4.64 -7.71 7.36
C SER A 77 3.56 -7.73 8.46
N ARG A 78 2.78 -6.66 8.65
CA ARG A 78 1.81 -6.50 9.76
C ARG A 78 0.33 -6.46 9.34
N ILE A 79 0.02 -6.59 8.05
CA ILE A 79 -1.38 -6.59 7.56
C ILE A 79 -2.01 -7.96 7.76
N THR A 80 -3.15 -8.02 8.44
CA THR A 80 -3.92 -9.26 8.66
C THR A 80 -5.15 -9.35 7.77
N VAL A 81 -5.80 -10.53 7.75
CA VAL A 81 -7.12 -10.73 7.12
C VAL A 81 -8.16 -9.76 7.67
N GLY A 82 -8.06 -9.36 8.95
CA GLY A 82 -8.91 -8.35 9.56
C GLY A 82 -8.71 -6.95 8.93
N GLY A 83 -7.47 -6.53 8.71
CA GLY A 83 -7.15 -5.27 8.03
C GLY A 83 -7.68 -5.19 6.60
N LEU A 84 -7.65 -6.29 5.84
CA LEU A 84 -8.20 -6.33 4.49
C LEU A 84 -9.69 -5.96 4.43
N THR A 85 -10.47 -6.24 5.49
CA THR A 85 -11.90 -5.86 5.54
C THR A 85 -12.13 -4.35 5.42
N ALA A 86 -11.16 -3.51 5.82
CA ALA A 86 -11.24 -2.06 5.68
C ALA A 86 -11.24 -1.60 4.21
N LEU A 87 -10.70 -2.42 3.29
CA LEU A 87 -10.59 -2.08 1.87
C LEU A 87 -11.95 -1.99 1.17
N GLN A 88 -13.04 -2.52 1.76
CA GLN A 88 -14.42 -2.36 1.26
C GLN A 88 -14.84 -0.88 1.07
N ASN A 89 -14.15 0.05 1.75
CA ASN A 89 -14.41 1.48 1.61
C ASN A 89 -13.79 2.09 0.34
N LEU A 90 -12.90 1.37 -0.35
CA LEU A 90 -12.18 1.79 -1.54
C LEU A 90 -12.99 1.49 -2.81
N ARG A 91 -14.14 2.17 -2.94
CA ARG A 91 -15.18 1.92 -3.96
C ARG A 91 -14.71 2.02 -5.42
N LYS A 92 -13.59 2.69 -5.67
CA LYS A 92 -13.01 2.84 -7.02
C LYS A 92 -11.76 1.99 -7.26
N LEU A 93 -11.35 1.16 -6.29
CA LEU A 93 -10.15 0.33 -6.40
C LEU A 93 -10.29 -0.69 -7.53
N LYS A 94 -9.30 -0.71 -8.42
CA LYS A 94 -9.22 -1.56 -9.62
C LYS A 94 -8.04 -2.51 -9.59
N ARG A 95 -6.96 -2.17 -8.88
CA ARG A 95 -5.80 -3.03 -8.63
C ARG A 95 -5.45 -3.04 -7.15
N LEU A 96 -5.22 -4.23 -6.62
CA LEU A 96 -4.74 -4.49 -5.27
C LEU A 96 -3.66 -5.56 -5.33
N ASP A 97 -2.45 -5.23 -4.88
CA ASP A 97 -1.40 -6.24 -4.68
C ASP A 97 -1.26 -6.59 -3.19
N ILE A 98 -1.35 -7.89 -2.87
CA ILE A 98 -1.17 -8.45 -1.53
C ILE A 98 -0.08 -9.54 -1.49
N SER A 99 0.85 -9.53 -2.44
CA SER A 99 1.94 -10.50 -2.54
C SER A 99 2.85 -10.45 -1.32
N GLY A 100 3.28 -11.61 -0.83
CA GLY A 100 4.25 -11.68 0.28
C GLY A 100 3.74 -11.15 1.62
N LEU A 101 2.42 -11.10 1.86
CA LEU A 101 1.85 -10.74 3.17
C LEU A 101 1.82 -11.96 4.12
N PRO A 102 2.72 -12.04 5.13
CA PRO A 102 2.95 -13.28 5.89
C PRO A 102 1.83 -13.64 6.89
N GLN A 103 0.96 -12.69 7.24
CA GLN A 103 -0.18 -12.93 8.15
C GLN A 103 -1.45 -13.39 7.43
N LEU A 104 -1.44 -13.46 6.09
CA LEU A 104 -2.60 -13.90 5.29
C LEU A 104 -2.68 -15.43 5.23
N GLN A 105 -3.07 -16.01 6.36
CA GLN A 105 -3.31 -17.44 6.47
C GLN A 105 -4.56 -17.85 5.69
N ASN A 106 -4.48 -18.96 4.95
CA ASN A 106 -5.55 -19.54 4.12
C ASN A 106 -5.92 -18.67 2.89
N PRO A 107 -5.12 -18.69 1.80
CA PRO A 107 -5.35 -17.84 0.62
C PRO A 107 -6.75 -17.99 0.00
N GLY A 108 -7.40 -19.15 0.10
CA GLY A 108 -8.78 -19.31 -0.39
C GLY A 108 -9.84 -18.56 0.43
N LEU A 109 -9.65 -18.40 1.74
CA LEU A 109 -10.56 -17.57 2.56
C LEU A 109 -10.31 -16.08 2.29
N VAL A 110 -9.04 -15.70 2.09
CA VAL A 110 -8.65 -14.36 1.67
C VAL A 110 -9.24 -14.01 0.30
N TRP A 111 -9.17 -14.94 -0.66
CA TRP A 111 -9.76 -14.76 -1.99
C TRP A 111 -11.28 -14.58 -1.93
N ILE A 112 -11.99 -15.45 -1.20
CA ILE A 112 -13.45 -15.35 -1.04
C ILE A 112 -13.84 -14.02 -0.38
N LEU A 113 -13.10 -13.59 0.65
CA LEU A 113 -13.32 -12.29 1.28
C LEU A 113 -13.15 -11.15 0.28
N LEU A 114 -12.04 -11.13 -0.48
CA LEU A 114 -11.73 -10.05 -1.41
C LEU A 114 -12.68 -10.01 -2.60
N GLU A 115 -13.13 -11.15 -3.13
CA GLU A 115 -14.20 -11.20 -4.14
C GLU A 115 -15.53 -10.64 -3.61
N GLU A 116 -15.87 -10.86 -2.33
CA GLU A 116 -17.08 -10.31 -1.71
C GLU A 116 -16.99 -8.79 -1.49
N ILE A 117 -15.87 -8.29 -0.97
CA ILE A 117 -15.71 -6.86 -0.62
C ILE A 117 -15.21 -5.96 -1.76
N LEU A 118 -14.60 -6.54 -2.80
CA LEU A 118 -14.00 -5.82 -3.93
C LEU A 118 -14.30 -6.51 -5.29
N PRO A 119 -15.59 -6.75 -5.65
CA PRO A 119 -15.99 -7.56 -6.82
C PRO A 119 -15.61 -6.98 -8.21
N HIS A 120 -14.96 -5.82 -8.25
CA HIS A 120 -14.48 -5.16 -9.46
C HIS A 120 -12.98 -4.82 -9.41
N CYS A 121 -12.27 -5.26 -8.37
CA CYS A 121 -10.84 -5.08 -8.21
C CYS A 121 -10.09 -6.33 -8.69
N ARG A 122 -9.04 -6.14 -9.49
CA ARG A 122 -8.09 -7.22 -9.80
C ARG A 122 -7.11 -7.34 -8.63
N VAL A 123 -7.15 -8.48 -7.95
CA VAL A 123 -6.21 -8.83 -6.87
C VAL A 123 -5.04 -9.65 -7.43
N THR A 124 -3.83 -9.36 -6.97
CA THR A 124 -2.59 -10.15 -7.19
C THR A 124 -1.98 -10.57 -5.86
N GLY A 125 -1.20 -11.66 -5.85
CA GLY A 125 -0.54 -12.18 -4.64
C GLY A 125 -1.39 -13.05 -3.72
N ALA A 126 -2.68 -13.22 -4.03
CA ALA A 126 -3.61 -14.10 -3.31
C ALA A 126 -3.56 -15.57 -3.79
N GLU A 127 -2.61 -15.92 -4.65
CA GLU A 127 -2.60 -17.17 -5.39
C GLU A 127 -2.17 -18.36 -4.52
N TYR A 128 -2.79 -19.52 -4.75
CA TYR A 128 -2.36 -20.77 -4.13
C TYR A 128 -1.07 -21.26 -4.80
N GLU A 129 0.04 -21.27 -4.05
CA GLU A 129 1.18 -22.13 -4.40
C GLU A 129 0.75 -23.60 -4.27
N GLN A 130 0.27 -24.19 -5.37
CA GLN A 130 0.18 -25.63 -5.49
C GLN A 130 1.61 -26.18 -5.54
N GLY A 131 2.01 -26.79 -4.41
CA GLY A 131 3.39 -27.01 -4.04
C GLY A 131 4.33 -27.48 -5.15
N LEU A 132 5.29 -26.62 -5.46
CA LEU A 132 6.65 -27.02 -5.78
C LEU A 132 7.60 -26.22 -4.89
N ILE A 133 8.17 -26.88 -3.90
CA ILE A 133 9.44 -26.41 -3.33
C ILE A 133 10.44 -26.40 -4.49
N GLN A 134 10.86 -25.22 -4.92
CA GLN A 134 12.11 -25.05 -5.64
C GLN A 134 13.14 -24.43 -4.68
N PRO A 135 14.41 -24.85 -4.77
CA PRO A 135 15.31 -24.79 -3.64
C PRO A 135 15.89 -23.39 -3.43
N ASP A 136 15.95 -22.99 -2.16
CA ASP A 136 17.04 -22.22 -1.54
C ASP A 136 17.71 -21.16 -2.45
N SER A 137 16.91 -20.20 -2.91
CA SER A 137 17.45 -18.88 -3.27
C SER A 137 17.77 -18.16 -1.97
N GLN A 138 19.04 -18.21 -1.56
CA GLN A 138 19.55 -17.44 -0.42
C GLN A 138 19.47 -15.95 -0.74
N GLU A 139 18.33 -15.31 -0.49
CA GLU A 139 18.31 -13.87 -0.26
C GLU A 139 18.92 -13.60 1.12
N GLN A 140 20.24 -13.39 1.08
CA GLN A 140 20.93 -12.66 2.12
C GLN A 140 20.27 -11.30 2.24
N THR A 141 19.46 -11.10 3.29
CA THR A 141 19.11 -9.74 3.74
C THR A 141 20.36 -9.13 4.38
N GLU A 142 21.31 -8.73 3.55
CA GLU A 142 22.23 -7.67 3.93
C GLU A 142 21.38 -6.42 4.19
N ASP A 143 21.42 -5.93 5.42
CA ASP A 143 20.63 -4.80 5.89
C ASP A 143 21.20 -3.49 5.32
N HIS A 144 21.01 -3.32 4.02
CA HIS A 144 21.34 -2.13 3.25
C HIS A 144 20.09 -1.28 3.12
N HIS A 145 19.86 -0.49 4.16
CA HIS A 145 18.83 0.54 4.24
C HIS A 145 19.15 1.71 3.28
N GLU A 146 19.11 1.43 1.97
CA GLU A 146 19.21 2.45 0.93
C GLU A 146 17.90 3.23 0.91
N GLU A 147 17.91 4.45 1.47
CA GLU A 147 16.77 5.38 1.50
C GLU A 147 16.31 5.68 0.06
N ARG A 148 15.35 4.88 -0.45
CA ARG A 148 14.71 5.17 -1.73
C ARG A 148 13.97 6.52 -1.61
N PRO A 149 14.18 7.46 -2.54
CA PRO A 149 13.49 8.73 -2.49
C PRO A 149 11.98 8.52 -2.72
N ILE A 150 11.17 9.07 -1.80
CA ILE A 150 9.72 9.14 -1.96
C ILE A 150 9.41 9.83 -3.30
N THR A 151 8.69 9.13 -4.17
CA THR A 151 8.30 9.65 -5.49
C THR A 151 6.85 10.12 -5.42
N VAL A 152 6.59 11.33 -5.91
CA VAL A 152 5.26 11.95 -5.89
C VAL A 152 4.95 12.47 -7.28
N VAL A 153 3.90 11.94 -7.91
CA VAL A 153 3.41 12.41 -9.21
C VAL A 153 2.19 13.30 -8.99
N CYS A 154 2.22 14.47 -9.60
CA CYS A 154 1.24 15.51 -9.41
C CYS A 154 0.85 16.18 -10.71
N ASN A 155 -0.41 16.61 -10.76
CA ASN A 155 -0.96 17.29 -11.91
C ASN A 155 -1.02 18.79 -11.62
N ARG A 156 -0.42 19.60 -12.51
CA ARG A 156 -0.57 21.07 -12.46
C ARG A 156 -1.86 21.44 -13.20
N LEU A 157 -2.77 22.09 -12.49
CA LEU A 157 -3.96 22.75 -13.06
C LEU A 157 -3.56 23.96 -13.91
#